data_AF-A0A5N6V1P8-F1
#
_entry.id   AF-A0A5N6V1P8-F1
#
_cell.length_a   1.000
_cell.length_b   1.000
_cell.length_c   1.000
_cell.angle_alpha   90.00
_cell.angle_beta   90.00
_cell.angle_gamma   90.00
#
_symmetry.space_group_name_H-M   'P 1'
#
loop_
_entity.id
_entity.type
_entity.pdbx_description
1 polymer ?
#
loop_
_entity_poly.entity_id
_entity_poly.type
_entity_poly.pdbx_seq_one_letter_code
_entity_poly.pdbx_strand_id
1 'polypeptide(L)'
;MGCRGLWNLHIHGKWFRSCHPRALISHPDDKRTLRTVREVHDKPSDLKGWVLSPCPSPIHSNVDYVYTIDHDAGVLIISLWGEPGGILVPTAIRIDLARFHEEDLSLSISHPLSRPEYLVGDSISVVNGFQYESLDSEMLTFDFGTPTRMNELQKLLFTDFVFLWRFYIDDPLTWRYSSPVFKLLCIALLRLAAWDLEVSPNSDVGHVELPISFSAVPSWRYPKADIYWFRGYLIVLHEDIGSEAMIIGAIMKAKSYIDNLEYECNDVRLIIISPFQVAFVELLHGTIMTSKSLALLTNASANQCSPGFRALVRVLTSDRWIKYHACKERWEYNILPEMLQRLLYALEPRDAVAFSQASSVAEECYYASIAQIKDIVVQTFKSSIPCCGKRGGLEEQGVCCSKCHSWQHLGCIGLGNQPLGRNYVCFDGYQNRTCTAPNAGRINRTSCRRRREGRLVKVGCSEQLLQLRLLKPAHLPPELRLMRNLRPIPPCLIGHIILFNGAFSGLAYGLEVRR
;
A
#
# COMPACT_ATOMS: atom_id res chain seq x y z
N MET A 1 36.93 -3.20 4.60
CA MET A 1 35.68 -3.98 4.44
C MET A 1 34.91 -3.36 3.29
N GLY A 2 34.34 -4.13 2.37
CA GLY A 2 33.60 -3.57 1.24
C GLY A 2 32.26 -2.96 1.67
N CYS A 3 31.87 -1.83 1.07
CA CYS A 3 30.56 -1.24 1.28
C CYS A 3 29.47 -2.07 0.59
N ARG A 4 28.24 -1.97 1.08
CA ARG A 4 27.06 -2.57 0.48
C ARG A 4 26.14 -1.53 -0.15
N GLY A 5 25.60 -1.81 -1.33
CA GLY A 5 24.74 -0.89 -2.03
C GLY A 5 24.27 -1.37 -3.39
N LEU A 6 23.62 -0.46 -4.08
CA LEU A 6 23.13 -0.63 -5.44
C LEU A 6 23.09 0.72 -6.16
N TRP A 7 22.89 0.65 -7.47
CA TRP A 7 22.73 1.79 -8.34
C TRP A 7 21.32 1.83 -8.95
N ASN A 8 20.73 3.01 -8.95
CA ASN A 8 19.56 3.38 -9.76
C ASN A 8 20.03 4.34 -10.87
N LEU A 9 19.42 4.21 -12.04
CA LEU A 9 19.63 5.11 -13.18
C LEU A 9 18.27 5.52 -13.73
N HIS A 10 18.05 6.81 -13.92
CA HIS A 10 16.87 7.35 -14.58
C HIS A 10 17.29 8.07 -15.85
N ILE A 11 16.72 7.63 -16.98
CA ILE A 11 17.00 8.19 -18.30
C ILE A 11 15.81 8.01 -19.23
N HIS A 12 15.46 9.06 -19.95
CA HIS A 12 14.35 9.08 -20.91
C HIS A 12 13.03 8.58 -20.30
N GLY A 13 12.74 8.98 -19.05
CA GLY A 13 11.55 8.61 -18.30
C GLY A 13 11.49 7.14 -17.85
N LYS A 14 12.61 6.41 -17.89
CA LYS A 14 12.70 4.99 -17.51
C LYS A 14 13.70 4.78 -16.39
N TRP A 15 13.34 3.87 -15.48
CA TRP A 15 14.19 3.49 -14.35
C TRP A 15 14.94 2.19 -14.65
N PHE A 16 16.22 2.19 -14.29
CA PHE A 16 17.10 1.05 -14.38
C PHE A 16 17.81 0.84 -13.05
N ARG A 17 18.24 -0.39 -12.82
CA ARG A 17 18.91 -0.80 -11.61
C ARG A 17 20.12 -1.66 -11.92
N SER A 18 21.22 -1.43 -11.22
CA SER A 18 22.37 -2.33 -11.20
C SER A 18 22.70 -2.73 -9.76
N CYS A 19 22.80 -4.02 -9.51
CA CYS A 19 23.04 -4.55 -8.17
C CYS A 19 23.86 -5.83 -8.23
N HIS A 20 25.01 -5.82 -7.56
CA HIS A 20 25.82 -7.03 -7.41
C HIS A 20 25.08 -8.03 -6.50
N PRO A 21 25.14 -9.37 -6.75
CA PRO A 21 24.43 -10.36 -5.93
C PRO A 21 24.76 -10.31 -4.42
N ARG A 22 26.00 -9.90 -4.09
CA ARG A 22 26.47 -9.68 -2.70
C ARG A 22 26.31 -8.24 -2.20
N ALA A 23 25.56 -7.41 -2.93
CA ALA A 23 25.42 -5.97 -2.74
C ALA A 23 26.74 -5.20 -2.74
N LEU A 24 27.84 -5.70 -3.30
CA LEU A 24 29.13 -5.03 -3.20
C LEU A 24 29.13 -3.70 -3.95
N ILE A 25 29.58 -2.63 -3.28
CA ILE A 25 29.73 -1.31 -3.86
C ILE A 25 30.96 -0.60 -3.30
N SER A 26 31.39 0.45 -3.98
CA SER A 26 32.44 1.36 -3.50
C SER A 26 31.84 2.50 -2.65
N HIS A 27 32.64 3.03 -1.73
CA HIS A 27 32.30 4.19 -0.90
C HIS A 27 32.10 5.43 -1.78
N PRO A 28 31.30 6.45 -1.37
CA PRO A 28 31.10 7.65 -2.18
C PRO A 28 32.41 8.31 -2.62
N ASP A 29 33.34 8.51 -1.68
CA ASP A 29 34.67 9.10 -1.92
C ASP A 29 35.67 8.21 -2.70
N ASP A 30 35.29 6.99 -3.08
CA ASP A 30 36.18 6.12 -3.86
C ASP A 30 36.26 6.60 -5.32
N LYS A 31 37.48 6.71 -5.85
CA LYS A 31 37.74 7.02 -7.27
C LYS A 31 36.99 6.10 -8.21
N ARG A 32 36.71 4.85 -7.81
CA ARG A 32 35.89 3.90 -8.58
C ARG A 32 34.44 4.37 -8.72
N THR A 33 33.83 4.87 -7.64
CA THR A 33 32.45 5.39 -7.65
C THR A 33 32.35 6.60 -8.58
N LEU A 34 33.28 7.55 -8.46
CA LEU A 34 33.35 8.74 -9.32
C LEU A 34 33.53 8.36 -10.79
N ARG A 35 34.38 7.37 -11.08
CA ARG A 35 34.56 6.85 -12.44
C ARG A 35 33.27 6.26 -13.00
N THR A 36 32.56 5.44 -12.22
CA THR A 36 31.27 4.87 -12.65
C THR A 36 30.25 5.96 -12.95
N VAL A 37 30.14 6.99 -12.12
CA VAL A 37 29.23 8.13 -12.36
C VAL A 37 29.57 8.81 -13.69
N ARG A 38 30.85 9.11 -13.95
CA ARG A 38 31.29 9.70 -15.22
C ARG A 38 31.02 8.79 -16.41
N GLU A 39 31.34 7.50 -16.33
CA GLU A 39 31.10 6.56 -17.42
C GLU A 39 29.62 6.49 -17.80
N VAL A 40 28.72 6.44 -16.81
CA VAL A 40 27.27 6.43 -17.04
C VAL A 40 26.77 7.78 -17.57
N HIS A 41 27.35 8.88 -17.09
CA HIS A 41 27.01 10.24 -17.53
C HIS A 41 27.46 10.53 -18.97
N ASP A 42 28.69 10.12 -19.34
CA ASP A 42 29.27 10.37 -20.66
C ASP A 42 28.72 9.40 -21.72
N LYS A 43 28.31 8.19 -21.31
CA LYS A 43 27.74 7.16 -22.19
C LYS A 43 26.38 6.67 -21.67
N PRO A 44 25.35 7.55 -21.66
CA PRO A 44 24.04 7.24 -21.11
C PRO A 44 23.30 6.08 -21.81
N SER A 45 23.73 5.74 -23.03
CA SER A 45 23.17 4.64 -23.81
C SER A 45 23.79 3.27 -23.50
N ASP A 46 24.90 3.21 -22.77
CA ASP A 46 25.54 1.94 -22.39
C ASP A 46 24.85 1.33 -21.15
N LEU A 47 23.80 0.54 -21.41
CA LEU A 47 22.99 -0.10 -20.38
C LEU A 47 23.49 -1.51 -20.01
N LYS A 48 24.75 -1.86 -20.32
CA LYS A 48 25.29 -3.17 -19.99
C LYS A 48 25.34 -3.39 -18.47
N GLY A 49 24.67 -4.44 -17.98
CA GLY A 49 24.59 -4.75 -16.55
C GLY A 49 23.48 -4.01 -15.78
N TRP A 50 22.71 -3.17 -16.48
CA TRP A 50 21.52 -2.53 -15.93
C TRP A 50 20.27 -3.34 -16.27
N VAL A 51 19.36 -3.46 -15.31
CA VAL A 51 18.08 -4.15 -15.46
C VAL A 51 16.97 -3.11 -15.38
N LEU A 52 16.01 -3.18 -16.32
CA LEU A 52 14.84 -2.32 -16.30
C LEU A 52 14.06 -2.54 -14.99
N SER A 53 13.73 -1.43 -14.32
CA SER A 53 12.99 -1.40 -13.07
C SER A 53 11.75 -0.53 -13.22
N PRO A 54 10.61 -0.89 -12.61
CA PRO A 54 9.43 -0.02 -12.64
C PRO A 54 9.59 1.24 -11.79
N CYS A 55 10.50 1.24 -10.82
CA CYS A 55 10.74 2.35 -9.90
C CYS A 55 12.17 2.30 -9.32
N PRO A 56 12.66 3.41 -8.71
CA PRO A 56 13.95 3.40 -8.02
C PRO A 56 13.90 2.50 -6.79
N SER A 57 15.01 1.80 -6.51
CA SER A 57 15.17 1.03 -5.28
C SER A 57 15.52 1.97 -4.12
N PRO A 58 14.84 1.86 -2.95
CA PRO A 58 15.09 2.71 -1.80
C PRO A 58 16.30 2.20 -1.00
N ILE A 59 16.69 2.97 0.01
CA ILE A 59 17.67 2.50 0.99
C ILE A 59 17.09 1.40 1.89
N HIS A 60 17.77 0.25 1.94
CA HIS A 60 17.42 -0.88 2.79
C HIS A 60 18.31 -0.92 4.05
N SER A 61 17.86 -1.59 5.11
CA SER A 61 18.67 -1.80 6.33
C SER A 61 19.97 -2.59 6.14
N ASN A 62 20.14 -3.24 4.98
CA ASN A 62 21.25 -4.16 4.71
C ASN A 62 22.24 -3.59 3.70
N VAL A 63 22.02 -2.35 3.27
CA VAL A 63 22.89 -1.60 2.37
C VAL A 63 23.31 -0.31 3.06
N ASP A 64 24.53 0.12 2.76
CA ASP A 64 25.14 1.31 3.32
C ASP A 64 24.81 2.53 2.44
N TYR A 65 24.79 2.35 1.11
CA TYR A 65 24.51 3.41 0.13
C TYR A 65 23.59 2.94 -0.99
N VAL A 66 22.76 3.87 -1.48
CA VAL A 66 22.06 3.75 -2.77
C VAL A 66 22.38 4.97 -3.60
N TYR A 67 23.01 4.76 -4.75
CA TYR A 67 23.31 5.84 -5.68
C TYR A 67 22.22 5.91 -6.74
N THR A 68 21.69 7.10 -6.99
CA THR A 68 20.70 7.34 -8.04
C THR A 68 21.25 8.40 -8.99
N ILE A 69 21.58 7.99 -10.22
CA ILE A 69 21.96 8.90 -11.29
C ILE A 69 20.69 9.25 -12.04
N ASP A 70 20.17 10.45 -11.86
CA ASP A 70 19.01 10.95 -12.60
C ASP A 70 19.50 11.86 -13.72
N HIS A 71 19.61 11.28 -14.92
CA HIS A 71 20.08 11.99 -16.10
C HIS A 71 19.03 13.00 -16.60
N ASP A 72 17.74 12.70 -16.40
CA ASP A 72 16.66 13.59 -16.83
C ASP A 72 16.60 14.84 -15.94
N ALA A 73 16.89 14.68 -14.63
CA ALA A 73 16.96 15.80 -13.69
C ALA A 73 18.37 16.42 -13.54
N GLY A 74 19.40 15.85 -14.18
CA GLY A 74 20.78 16.33 -14.11
C GLY A 74 21.44 16.17 -12.74
N VAL A 75 21.05 15.17 -11.92
CA VAL A 75 21.53 15.05 -10.53
C VAL A 75 21.95 13.64 -10.14
N LEU A 76 22.98 13.56 -9.29
CA LEU A 76 23.35 12.39 -8.52
C LEU A 76 22.77 12.51 -7.12
N ILE A 77 22.04 11.49 -6.68
CA ILE A 77 21.51 11.39 -5.34
C ILE A 77 22.18 10.21 -4.63
N ILE A 78 22.75 10.45 -3.46
CA ILE A 78 23.37 9.43 -2.61
C ILE A 78 22.47 9.25 -1.39
N SER A 79 21.72 8.16 -1.34
CA SER A 79 20.89 7.82 -0.17
C SER A 79 21.70 6.99 0.82
N LEU A 80 21.66 7.38 2.09
CA LEU A 80 22.34 6.73 3.22
C LEU A 80 21.49 6.81 4.49
N TRP A 81 21.83 6.02 5.51
CA TRP A 81 21.24 6.15 6.84
C TRP A 81 21.95 7.28 7.60
N GLY A 82 21.20 8.31 8.00
CA GLY A 82 21.69 9.43 8.82
C GLY A 82 21.16 9.35 10.25
N GLU A 83 21.87 9.95 11.20
CA GLU A 83 21.49 9.99 12.63
C GLU A 83 21.24 11.40 13.17
N PRO A 84 20.31 12.19 12.59
CA PRO A 84 19.95 13.49 13.15
C PRO A 84 19.36 13.29 14.55
N GLY A 85 20.02 13.85 15.57
CA GLY A 85 19.59 13.72 16.97
C GLY A 85 19.64 12.29 17.52
N GLY A 86 20.54 11.43 17.00
CA GLY A 86 20.68 10.03 17.44
C GLY A 86 19.62 9.07 16.89
N ILE A 87 18.91 9.49 15.84
CA ILE A 87 17.73 8.81 15.33
C ILE A 87 17.97 8.41 13.85
N LEU A 88 18.31 7.13 13.58
CA LEU A 88 18.66 6.54 12.26
C LEU A 88 17.59 6.64 11.14
N VAL A 89 17.54 7.71 10.35
CA VAL A 89 16.53 7.94 9.28
C VAL A 89 17.15 7.78 7.89
N PRO A 90 16.37 7.43 6.87
CA PRO A 90 16.78 7.60 5.48
C PRO A 90 17.11 9.07 5.23
N THR A 91 18.28 9.32 4.67
CA THR A 91 18.75 10.65 4.27
C THR A 91 19.33 10.57 2.87
N ALA A 92 19.38 11.71 2.18
CA ALA A 92 19.92 11.78 0.84
C ALA A 92 20.77 13.03 0.67
N ILE A 93 21.84 12.89 -0.10
CA ILE A 93 22.72 13.98 -0.55
C ILE A 93 22.45 14.16 -2.02
N ARG A 94 22.18 15.40 -2.46
CA ARG A 94 21.98 15.74 -3.86
C ARG A 94 23.19 16.49 -4.40
N ILE A 95 23.71 16.05 -5.54
CA ILE A 95 24.86 16.62 -6.22
C ILE A 95 24.47 16.86 -7.68
N ASP A 96 24.78 18.04 -8.19
CA ASP A 96 24.58 18.37 -9.61
C ASP A 96 25.57 17.57 -10.47
N LEU A 97 25.09 16.89 -11.52
CA LEU A 97 25.93 16.11 -12.43
C LEU A 97 26.91 17.00 -13.21
N ALA A 98 26.59 18.28 -13.43
CA ALA A 98 27.47 19.23 -14.10
C ALA A 98 28.84 19.37 -13.39
N ARG A 99 28.88 19.18 -12.06
CA ARG A 99 30.12 19.27 -11.26
C ARG A 99 31.13 18.17 -11.59
N PHE A 100 30.72 17.10 -12.27
CA PHE A 100 31.63 16.01 -12.63
C PHE A 100 32.40 16.27 -13.93
N HIS A 101 32.07 17.34 -14.67
CA HIS A 101 32.82 17.82 -15.84
C HIS A 101 34.05 18.65 -15.49
N GLU A 102 34.11 19.25 -14.29
CA GLU A 102 35.25 20.04 -13.86
C GLU A 102 36.44 19.12 -13.50
N GLU A 103 37.63 19.47 -13.99
CA GLU A 103 38.85 18.64 -13.92
C GLU A 103 39.39 18.42 -12.48
N ASP A 104 38.77 19.02 -11.46
CA ASP A 104 39.21 18.92 -10.07
C ASP A 104 38.74 17.62 -9.39
N LEU A 105 39.65 16.65 -9.42
CA LEU A 105 39.62 15.35 -8.74
C LEU A 105 39.64 15.41 -7.20
N SER A 106 39.35 16.57 -6.59
CA SER A 106 39.35 16.80 -5.14
C SER A 106 37.96 17.08 -4.57
N LEU A 107 36.88 16.65 -5.24
CA LEU A 107 35.56 16.58 -4.62
C LEU A 107 35.56 15.44 -3.58
N SER A 108 36.10 15.73 -2.40
CA SER A 108 35.80 14.98 -1.20
C SER A 108 34.32 15.16 -0.93
N ILE A 109 33.52 14.12 -1.19
CA ILE A 109 32.08 14.09 -0.89
C ILE A 109 31.89 14.26 0.64
N SER A 110 32.95 14.20 1.45
CA SER A 110 32.89 14.38 2.90
C SER A 110 32.92 15.82 3.47
N HIS A 111 33.23 16.91 2.75
CA HIS A 111 33.20 18.26 3.35
C HIS A 111 33.00 19.45 2.37
N PRO A 112 32.13 20.45 2.67
CA PRO A 112 30.89 20.41 3.42
C PRO A 112 29.75 20.22 2.42
N LEU A 113 29.37 18.97 2.15
CA LEU A 113 28.06 18.76 1.54
C LEU A 113 27.03 19.46 2.41
N SER A 114 26.11 20.18 1.77
CA SER A 114 24.90 20.66 2.40
C SER A 114 24.37 19.57 3.32
N ARG A 115 24.25 19.94 4.61
CA ARG A 115 23.66 19.14 5.69
C ARG A 115 22.61 18.21 5.08
N PRO A 116 22.61 16.89 5.32
CA PRO A 116 21.69 15.95 4.67
C PRO A 116 20.30 16.55 4.65
N GLU A 117 19.89 17.03 3.47
CA GLU A 117 18.66 17.77 3.35
C GLU A 117 17.56 16.72 3.46
N TYR A 118 16.59 16.98 4.33
CA TYR A 118 15.30 16.34 4.16
C TYR A 118 14.82 16.81 2.79
N LEU A 119 15.01 16.01 1.75
CA LEU A 119 14.42 16.19 0.43
C LEU A 119 12.90 15.92 0.51
N VAL A 120 12.23 16.54 1.48
CA VAL A 120 10.80 16.79 1.47
C VAL A 120 10.67 18.15 0.82
N GLY A 121 10.60 18.12 -0.50
CA GLY A 121 10.49 19.31 -1.31
C GLY A 121 10.94 19.03 -2.73
N ASP A 122 10.06 18.50 -3.58
CA ASP A 122 9.81 19.36 -4.74
C ASP A 122 9.28 20.62 -4.12
N SER A 123 9.88 21.76 -4.47
CA SER A 123 9.34 23.08 -4.16
C SER A 123 7.84 22.89 -4.07
N ILE A 124 7.25 23.11 -2.89
CA ILE A 124 5.82 23.38 -2.84
C ILE A 124 5.76 24.43 -3.93
N SER A 125 5.24 24.03 -5.09
CA SER A 125 4.82 25.02 -6.04
C SER A 125 3.80 25.69 -5.15
N VAL A 126 4.21 26.83 -4.59
CA VAL A 126 3.29 27.87 -4.21
C VAL A 126 2.64 28.10 -5.56
N VAL A 127 1.65 27.25 -5.84
CA VAL A 127 0.68 27.40 -6.88
C VAL A 127 0.09 28.70 -6.43
N ASN A 128 0.67 29.77 -7.00
CA ASN A 128 0.40 31.18 -6.73
C ASN A 128 -1.01 31.25 -6.26
N GLY A 129 -1.23 31.63 -4.99
CA GLY A 129 -2.49 31.45 -4.28
C GLY A 129 -3.69 31.52 -5.21
N PHE A 130 -4.08 30.39 -5.79
CA PHE A 130 -5.35 30.28 -6.45
C PHE A 130 -6.27 30.23 -5.24
N GLN A 131 -6.81 31.40 -4.90
CA GLN A 131 -8.01 31.48 -4.11
C GLN A 131 -9.06 30.75 -4.94
N TYR A 132 -9.10 29.43 -4.77
CA TYR A 132 -10.22 28.65 -5.25
C TYR A 132 -11.42 29.22 -4.51
N GLU A 133 -12.41 29.70 -5.28
CA GLU A 133 -13.67 30.14 -4.71
C GLU A 133 -14.20 29.03 -3.79
N SER A 134 -14.72 29.44 -2.64
CA SER A 134 -15.37 28.53 -1.71
C SER A 134 -16.51 27.85 -2.44
N LEU A 135 -16.39 26.54 -2.70
CA LEU A 135 -17.55 25.75 -3.12
C LEU A 135 -18.38 25.44 -1.88
N ASP A 136 -19.67 25.72 -1.95
CA ASP A 136 -20.63 25.25 -0.96
C ASP A 136 -20.61 23.72 -0.98
N SER A 137 -19.93 23.13 0.01
CA SER A 137 -19.71 21.70 0.14
C SER A 137 -20.36 21.23 1.44
N GLU A 138 -21.20 20.21 1.33
CA GLU A 138 -21.78 19.55 2.50
C GLU A 138 -20.82 18.50 3.06
N MET A 139 -20.92 18.24 4.37
CA MET A 139 -20.08 17.24 5.03
C MET A 139 -20.59 15.83 4.74
N LEU A 140 -19.77 15.05 4.04
CA LEU A 140 -20.03 13.64 3.80
C LEU A 140 -19.80 12.83 5.08
N THR A 141 -20.85 12.14 5.55
CA THR A 141 -20.78 11.27 6.73
C THR A 141 -20.85 9.79 6.34
N PHE A 142 -19.99 8.98 6.94
CA PHE A 142 -19.94 7.54 6.68
C PHE A 142 -20.59 6.76 7.81
N ASP A 143 -21.58 5.93 7.49
CA ASP A 143 -22.01 4.85 8.36
C ASP A 143 -21.22 3.58 8.03
N PHE A 144 -20.07 3.44 8.70
CA PHE A 144 -19.25 2.24 8.61
C PHE A 144 -19.87 1.14 9.48
N GLY A 145 -20.80 0.35 8.92
CA GLY A 145 -21.46 -0.78 9.59
C GLY A 145 -20.51 -1.80 10.25
N THR A 146 -21.03 -2.85 10.89
CA THR A 146 -20.18 -3.77 11.67
C THR A 146 -19.12 -4.48 10.80
N PRO A 147 -17.90 -4.77 11.30
CA PRO A 147 -16.85 -5.41 10.51
C PRO A 147 -17.20 -6.82 10.05
N THR A 148 -16.91 -7.12 8.78
CA THR A 148 -17.03 -8.47 8.20
C THR A 148 -15.70 -9.24 8.31
N ARG A 149 -15.74 -10.55 8.03
CA ARG A 149 -14.52 -11.39 7.97
C ARG A 149 -13.54 -10.91 6.90
N MET A 150 -14.06 -10.49 5.74
CA MET A 150 -13.25 -9.90 4.68
C MET A 150 -12.56 -8.63 5.16
N ASN A 151 -13.26 -7.75 5.89
CA ASN A 151 -12.65 -6.53 6.42
C ASN A 151 -11.50 -6.82 7.39
N GLU A 152 -11.55 -7.92 8.14
CA GLU A 152 -10.43 -8.33 8.98
C GLU A 152 -9.22 -8.78 8.16
N LEU A 153 -9.44 -9.56 7.10
CA LEU A 153 -8.36 -9.99 6.21
C LEU A 153 -7.76 -8.82 5.43
N GLN A 154 -8.57 -7.93 4.89
CA GLN A 154 -8.11 -6.72 4.18
C GLN A 154 -7.16 -5.90 5.07
N LYS A 155 -7.53 -5.72 6.34
CA LYS A 155 -6.70 -5.00 7.32
C LYS A 155 -5.42 -5.77 7.66
N LEU A 156 -5.48 -7.10 7.75
CA LEU A 156 -4.28 -7.92 7.92
C LEU A 156 -3.33 -7.73 6.73
N LEU A 157 -3.81 -7.97 5.52
CA LEU A 157 -3.04 -7.85 4.27
C LEU A 157 -2.42 -6.46 4.16
N PHE A 158 -3.16 -5.40 4.48
CA PHE A 158 -2.64 -4.03 4.52
C PHE A 158 -1.45 -3.88 5.46
N THR A 159 -1.59 -4.29 6.72
CA THR A 159 -0.51 -4.12 7.70
C THR A 159 0.73 -4.94 7.33
N ASP A 160 0.54 -6.14 6.80
CA ASP A 160 1.62 -7.00 6.30
C ASP A 160 2.27 -6.42 5.04
N PHE A 161 1.48 -5.83 4.14
CA PHE A 161 1.97 -5.21 2.92
C PHE A 161 2.84 -3.99 3.24
N VAL A 162 2.34 -3.10 4.11
CA VAL A 162 3.11 -1.96 4.60
C VAL A 162 4.38 -2.42 5.31
N PHE A 163 4.31 -3.51 6.08
CA PHE A 163 5.50 -4.07 6.73
C PHE A 163 6.55 -4.54 5.71
N LEU A 164 6.15 -5.30 4.68
CA LEU A 164 7.09 -5.83 3.69
C LEU A 164 7.70 -4.72 2.84
N TRP A 165 6.88 -3.80 2.34
CA TRP A 165 7.31 -2.72 1.46
C TRP A 165 7.73 -1.45 2.22
N ARG A 166 7.91 -1.53 3.55
CA ARG A 166 8.22 -0.36 4.41
C ARG A 166 9.37 0.48 3.91
N PHE A 167 10.43 -0.09 3.32
CA PHE A 167 11.55 0.71 2.81
C PHE A 167 11.17 1.57 1.59
N TYR A 168 10.25 1.10 0.75
CA TYR A 168 9.68 1.93 -0.32
C TYR A 168 8.70 2.97 0.21
N ILE A 169 8.07 2.70 1.37
CA ILE A 169 7.07 3.59 1.99
C ILE A 169 7.71 4.61 2.93
N ASP A 170 8.87 4.32 3.53
CA ASP A 170 9.54 5.17 4.53
C ASP A 170 10.58 6.12 3.93
N ASP A 171 10.90 5.99 2.65
CA ASP A 171 11.92 6.77 1.96
C ASP A 171 11.33 8.08 1.44
N PRO A 172 11.80 9.26 1.90
CA PRO A 172 11.29 10.55 1.43
C PRO A 172 11.37 10.76 -0.09
N LEU A 173 12.34 10.13 -0.77
CA LEU A 173 12.48 10.25 -2.22
C LEU A 173 11.31 9.61 -2.97
N THR A 174 10.63 8.63 -2.36
CA THR A 174 9.51 7.94 -2.97
C THR A 174 8.16 8.60 -2.70
N TRP A 175 8.12 9.57 -1.77
CA TRP A 175 6.91 10.28 -1.33
C TRP A 175 6.39 11.32 -2.30
N ARG A 176 7.18 11.65 -3.33
CA ARG A 176 6.82 12.67 -4.31
C ARG A 176 5.60 12.23 -5.11
N TYR A 177 4.72 13.17 -5.42
CA TYR A 177 3.57 12.93 -6.29
C TYR A 177 3.98 12.39 -7.68
N SER A 178 5.09 12.90 -8.21
CA SER A 178 5.70 12.47 -9.47
C SER A 178 6.35 11.07 -9.41
N SER A 179 6.54 10.52 -8.20
CA SER A 179 7.21 9.24 -8.01
C SER A 179 6.38 8.08 -8.56
N PRO A 180 6.98 7.18 -9.38
CA PRO A 180 6.29 5.95 -9.78
C PRO A 180 5.95 5.06 -8.58
N VAL A 181 6.72 5.16 -7.48
CA VAL A 181 6.45 4.42 -6.24
C VAL A 181 5.11 4.82 -5.64
N PHE A 182 4.77 6.11 -5.65
CA PHE A 182 3.47 6.56 -5.14
C PHE A 182 2.32 5.93 -5.93
N LYS A 183 2.38 5.95 -7.27
CA LYS A 183 1.35 5.33 -8.12
C LYS A 183 1.26 3.81 -7.92
N LEU A 184 2.40 3.14 -7.81
CA LEU A 184 2.49 1.71 -7.49
C LEU A 184 1.83 1.39 -6.14
N LEU A 185 2.16 2.12 -5.10
CA LEU A 185 1.61 1.90 -3.76
C LEU A 185 0.11 2.22 -3.74
N CYS A 186 -0.32 3.30 -4.39
CA CYS A 186 -1.73 3.69 -4.45
C CYS A 186 -2.60 2.59 -5.07
N ILE A 187 -2.23 2.07 -6.24
CA ILE A 187 -3.01 1.00 -6.87
C ILE A 187 -2.99 -0.30 -6.04
N ALA A 188 -1.88 -0.59 -5.35
CA ALA A 188 -1.82 -1.75 -4.46
C ALA A 188 -2.75 -1.60 -3.25
N LEU A 189 -2.79 -0.43 -2.62
CA LEU A 189 -3.69 -0.14 -1.51
C LEU A 189 -5.16 -0.20 -1.95
N LEU A 190 -5.49 0.35 -3.12
CA LEU A 190 -6.82 0.24 -3.72
C LEU A 190 -7.22 -1.22 -3.97
N ARG A 191 -6.32 -2.03 -4.55
CA ARG A 191 -6.57 -3.46 -4.78
C ARG A 191 -6.79 -4.23 -3.49
N LEU A 192 -5.97 -4.00 -2.48
CA LEU A 192 -6.15 -4.60 -1.15
C LEU A 192 -7.49 -4.17 -0.53
N ALA A 193 -7.84 -2.89 -0.63
CA ALA A 193 -9.06 -2.35 -0.06
C ALA A 193 -10.33 -2.82 -0.78
N ALA A 194 -10.28 -3.05 -2.09
CA ALA A 194 -11.39 -3.57 -2.88
C ALA A 194 -11.43 -5.12 -2.94
N TRP A 195 -10.48 -5.82 -2.30
CA TRP A 195 -10.34 -7.26 -2.47
C TRP A 195 -10.18 -7.68 -3.96
N ASP A 196 -9.50 -6.83 -4.72
CA ASP A 196 -9.20 -6.95 -6.15
C ASP A 196 -7.84 -7.66 -6.35
N LEU A 197 -7.79 -8.91 -5.89
CA LEU A 197 -6.57 -9.71 -5.81
C LEU A 197 -6.84 -11.18 -6.10
N GLU A 198 -5.79 -11.90 -6.47
CA GLU A 198 -5.82 -13.34 -6.70
C GLU A 198 -5.15 -14.05 -5.54
N VAL A 199 -5.73 -15.17 -5.09
CA VAL A 199 -5.10 -16.06 -4.11
C VAL A 199 -4.69 -17.34 -4.82
N SER A 200 -3.38 -17.57 -4.92
CA SER A 200 -2.83 -18.81 -5.48
C SER A 200 -2.49 -19.80 -4.36
N PRO A 201 -3.13 -20.99 -4.30
CA PRO A 201 -2.97 -21.96 -3.22
C PRO A 201 -1.74 -22.88 -3.35
N ASN A 202 -1.00 -22.80 -4.46
CA ASN A 202 0.18 -23.62 -4.72
C ASN A 202 1.00 -22.95 -5.83
N SER A 203 2.21 -22.50 -5.51
CA SER A 203 3.25 -22.39 -6.53
C SER A 203 4.25 -23.51 -6.27
N ASP A 204 4.96 -23.98 -7.28
CA ASP A 204 6.17 -24.77 -7.06
C ASP A 204 7.18 -23.91 -6.30
N VAL A 205 7.14 -24.02 -4.96
CA VAL A 205 7.68 -23.09 -3.96
C VAL A 205 9.22 -23.12 -3.85
N GLY A 206 9.93 -23.25 -4.97
CA GLY A 206 11.38 -23.09 -5.05
C GLY A 206 11.83 -21.67 -5.38
N HIS A 207 10.99 -20.86 -6.04
CA HIS A 207 11.45 -19.68 -6.76
C HIS A 207 10.80 -18.34 -6.37
N VAL A 208 9.85 -18.31 -5.45
CA VAL A 208 9.23 -17.03 -5.02
C VAL A 208 10.19 -16.28 -4.11
N GLU A 209 10.79 -15.21 -4.62
CA GLU A 209 11.63 -14.30 -3.83
C GLU A 209 10.75 -13.41 -2.95
N LEU A 210 10.71 -13.70 -1.65
CA LEU A 210 10.01 -12.87 -0.68
C LEU A 210 10.65 -11.47 -0.60
N PRO A 211 9.84 -10.39 -0.50
CA PRO A 211 10.33 -9.01 -0.57
C PRO A 211 10.95 -8.51 0.74
N ILE A 212 12.00 -9.20 1.20
CA ILE A 212 12.65 -8.98 2.50
C ILE A 212 14.12 -8.59 2.32
N SER A 213 14.62 -8.78 1.10
CA SER A 213 15.95 -8.41 0.67
C SER A 213 15.90 -7.08 -0.09
N PHE A 214 17.03 -6.37 -0.08
CA PHE A 214 17.27 -5.22 -0.95
C PHE A 214 17.13 -5.56 -2.45
N SER A 215 17.13 -6.84 -2.82
CA SER A 215 16.90 -7.31 -4.19
C SER A 215 15.45 -7.13 -4.65
N ALA A 216 14.48 -7.02 -3.75
CA ALA A 216 13.07 -7.01 -4.12
C ALA A 216 12.60 -5.67 -4.70
N VAL A 217 11.80 -5.76 -5.77
CA VAL A 217 11.19 -4.62 -6.45
C VAL A 217 9.70 -4.90 -6.69
N PRO A 218 8.80 -3.95 -6.40
CA PRO A 218 7.39 -4.05 -6.81
C PRO A 218 7.28 -4.28 -8.32
N SER A 219 6.41 -5.18 -8.77
CA SER A 219 6.31 -5.53 -10.20
C SER A 219 4.90 -5.45 -10.78
N TRP A 220 3.90 -5.08 -9.97
CA TRP A 220 2.54 -4.91 -10.45
C TRP A 220 2.39 -3.66 -11.32
N ARG A 221 1.41 -3.70 -12.23
CA ARG A 221 1.12 -2.57 -13.12
C ARG A 221 0.27 -1.52 -12.41
N TYR A 222 0.43 -0.27 -12.82
CA TYR A 222 -0.35 0.87 -12.34
C TYR A 222 -0.78 1.77 -13.52
N PRO A 223 -1.91 2.49 -13.40
CA PRO A 223 -2.32 3.49 -14.38
C PRO A 223 -1.29 4.62 -14.47
N LYS A 224 -0.92 5.02 -15.70
CA LYS A 224 0.01 6.13 -15.91
C LYS A 224 -0.64 7.49 -15.63
N ALA A 225 -1.94 7.61 -15.92
CA ALA A 225 -2.72 8.81 -15.67
C ALA A 225 -2.96 9.02 -14.17
N ASP A 226 -3.09 10.29 -13.79
CA ASP A 226 -3.36 10.69 -12.41
C ASP A 226 -4.84 10.61 -12.05
N ILE A 227 -5.71 10.55 -13.08
CA ILE A 227 -7.14 10.38 -12.95
C ILE A 227 -7.54 9.13 -13.72
N TYR A 228 -8.21 8.19 -13.06
CA TYR A 228 -8.65 6.93 -13.68
C TYR A 228 -9.83 6.30 -12.93
N TRP A 229 -10.60 5.48 -13.63
CA TRP A 229 -11.68 4.70 -13.01
C TRP A 229 -11.16 3.43 -12.34
N PHE A 230 -11.67 3.14 -11.15
CA PHE A 230 -11.41 1.91 -10.42
C PHE A 230 -12.66 1.48 -9.66
N ARG A 231 -13.20 0.28 -9.97
CA ARG A 231 -14.38 -0.30 -9.30
C ARG A 231 -15.57 0.69 -9.22
N GLY A 232 -15.83 1.43 -10.29
CA GLY A 232 -16.92 2.41 -10.37
C GLY A 232 -16.68 3.74 -9.66
N TYR A 233 -15.49 3.97 -9.09
CA TYR A 233 -15.05 5.24 -8.52
C TYR A 233 -14.04 5.93 -9.42
N LEU A 234 -14.11 7.26 -9.48
CA LEU A 234 -13.08 8.08 -10.11
C LEU A 234 -11.94 8.32 -9.11
N ILE A 235 -10.79 7.70 -9.35
CA ILE A 235 -9.60 7.91 -8.54
C ILE A 235 -8.90 9.16 -9.03
N VAL A 236 -8.58 10.07 -8.10
CA VAL A 236 -7.85 11.30 -8.37
C VAL A 236 -6.61 11.32 -7.50
N LEU A 237 -5.44 11.16 -8.11
CA LEU A 237 -4.18 11.36 -7.41
C LEU A 237 -3.93 12.85 -7.24
N HIS A 238 -3.51 13.25 -6.05
CA HIS A 238 -3.16 14.64 -5.75
C HIS A 238 -1.91 14.73 -4.87
N GLU A 239 -1.18 15.84 -4.95
CA GLU A 239 0.06 16.02 -4.20
C GLU A 239 -0.19 16.11 -2.69
N ASP A 240 -1.15 16.93 -2.29
CA ASP A 240 -1.59 17.10 -0.91
C ASP A 240 -3.11 17.24 -0.84
N ILE A 241 -3.71 16.78 0.24
CA ILE A 241 -5.13 16.97 0.58
C ILE A 241 -5.32 17.27 2.07
N GLY A 242 -4.29 17.85 2.71
CA GLY A 242 -4.33 18.20 4.13
C GLY A 242 -5.28 19.37 4.44
N SER A 243 -5.53 20.24 3.45
CA SER A 243 -6.44 21.37 3.56
C SER A 243 -7.64 21.25 2.61
N GLU A 244 -8.72 21.92 2.98
CA GLU A 244 -9.95 21.98 2.18
C GLU A 244 -9.72 22.61 0.79
N ALA A 245 -8.88 23.65 0.72
CA ALA A 245 -8.50 24.26 -0.56
C ALA A 245 -7.82 23.27 -1.52
N MET A 246 -6.98 22.37 -1.00
CA MET A 246 -6.32 21.35 -1.83
C MET A 246 -7.32 20.28 -2.31
N ILE A 247 -8.29 19.92 -1.46
CA ILE A 247 -9.39 19.02 -1.84
C ILE A 247 -10.21 19.68 -2.96
N ILE A 248 -10.55 20.97 -2.84
CA ILE A 248 -11.26 21.72 -3.87
C ILE A 248 -10.48 21.71 -5.20
N GLY A 249 -9.17 21.96 -5.17
CA GLY A 249 -8.32 21.90 -6.35
C GLY A 249 -8.35 20.53 -7.04
N ALA A 250 -8.34 19.44 -6.26
CA ALA A 250 -8.49 18.09 -6.78
C ALA A 250 -9.88 17.84 -7.39
N ILE A 251 -10.94 18.38 -6.79
CA ILE A 251 -12.31 18.31 -7.33
C ILE A 251 -12.41 19.07 -8.65
N MET A 252 -11.80 20.25 -8.78
CA MET A 252 -11.80 21.01 -10.04
C MET A 252 -11.09 20.25 -11.16
N LYS A 253 -9.94 19.62 -10.87
CA LYS A 253 -9.25 18.74 -11.82
C LYS A 253 -10.15 17.59 -12.27
N ALA A 254 -10.89 17.00 -11.34
CA ALA A 254 -11.81 15.90 -11.65
C ALA A 254 -13.02 16.36 -12.47
N LYS A 255 -13.61 17.53 -12.16
CA LYS A 255 -14.68 18.13 -12.96
C LYS A 255 -14.22 18.39 -14.38
N SER A 256 -13.06 19.02 -14.56
CA SER A 256 -12.48 19.21 -15.90
C SER A 256 -12.29 17.89 -16.66
N TYR A 257 -11.89 16.82 -15.97
CA TYR A 257 -11.81 15.49 -16.60
C TYR A 257 -13.19 14.96 -17.01
N ILE A 258 -14.22 15.10 -16.15
CA ILE A 258 -15.59 14.64 -16.41
C ILE A 258 -16.24 15.45 -17.52
N ASP A 259 -16.08 16.77 -17.53
CA ASP A 259 -16.66 17.69 -18.52
C ASP A 259 -16.12 17.44 -19.94
N ASN A 260 -14.93 16.83 -20.04
CA ASN A 260 -14.31 16.42 -21.30
C ASN A 260 -14.79 15.04 -21.79
N LEU A 261 -15.64 14.33 -21.05
CA LEU A 261 -16.20 13.04 -21.48
C LEU A 261 -17.35 13.28 -22.47
N GLU A 262 -17.46 12.41 -23.48
CA GLU A 262 -18.51 12.50 -24.51
C GLU A 262 -19.94 12.20 -23.98
N TYR A 263 -20.06 11.74 -22.73
CA TYR A 263 -21.33 11.37 -22.11
C TYR A 263 -21.55 12.08 -20.79
N GLU A 264 -22.81 12.48 -20.53
CA GLU A 264 -23.19 13.11 -19.26
C GLU A 264 -23.03 12.14 -18.09
N CYS A 265 -22.17 12.50 -17.14
CA CYS A 265 -21.98 11.78 -15.90
C CYS A 265 -22.51 12.64 -14.74
N ASN A 266 -23.82 12.57 -14.49
CA ASN A 266 -24.49 13.46 -13.53
C ASN A 266 -24.17 13.14 -12.06
N ASP A 267 -23.77 11.89 -11.79
CA ASP A 267 -23.45 11.42 -10.44
C ASP A 267 -22.10 10.68 -10.45
N VAL A 268 -21.08 11.31 -9.86
CA VAL A 268 -19.71 10.77 -9.81
C VAL A 268 -19.22 10.72 -8.37
N ARG A 269 -18.64 9.57 -8.01
CA ARG A 269 -17.98 9.38 -6.72
C ARG A 269 -16.48 9.34 -6.90
N LEU A 270 -15.79 10.13 -6.09
CA LEU A 270 -14.36 10.32 -6.19
C LEU A 270 -13.68 9.79 -4.95
N ILE A 271 -12.51 9.18 -5.17
CA ILE A 271 -11.56 8.86 -4.12
C ILE A 271 -10.31 9.66 -4.44
N ILE A 272 -10.05 10.69 -3.64
CA ILE A 272 -8.88 11.55 -3.79
C ILE A 272 -7.78 10.98 -2.90
N ILE A 273 -6.64 10.65 -3.47
CA ILE A 273 -5.53 10.01 -2.77
C ILE A 273 -4.28 10.88 -2.90
N SER A 274 -3.70 11.25 -1.77
CA SER A 274 -2.33 11.76 -1.68
C SER A 274 -1.40 10.69 -1.12
N PRO A 275 -0.07 10.92 -1.09
CA PRO A 275 0.89 9.94 -0.58
C PRO A 275 0.54 9.36 0.80
N PHE A 276 -0.10 10.15 1.67
CA PHE A 276 -0.39 9.73 3.04
C PHE A 276 -1.85 9.87 3.45
N GLN A 277 -2.71 10.44 2.61
CA GLN A 277 -4.08 10.73 2.97
C GLN A 277 -5.05 10.27 1.89
N VAL A 278 -6.30 10.10 2.30
CA VAL A 278 -7.43 9.85 1.43
C VAL A 278 -8.62 10.70 1.84
N ALA A 279 -9.34 11.23 0.85
CA ALA A 279 -10.63 11.88 1.03
C ALA A 279 -11.62 11.32 0.00
N PHE A 280 -12.91 11.43 0.31
CA PHE A 280 -13.98 10.97 -0.55
C PHE A 280 -14.90 12.13 -0.89
N VAL A 281 -15.38 12.14 -2.11
CA VAL A 281 -16.28 13.18 -2.61
C VAL A 281 -17.42 12.53 -3.38
N GLU A 282 -18.63 13.02 -3.17
CA GLU A 282 -19.76 12.73 -4.06
C GLU A 282 -20.13 14.02 -4.80
N LEU A 283 -20.18 13.92 -6.12
CA LEU A 283 -20.76 14.92 -7.00
C LEU A 283 -22.13 14.39 -7.40
N LEU A 284 -23.21 14.96 -6.86
CA LEU A 284 -24.57 14.55 -7.16
C LEU A 284 -25.36 15.74 -7.70
N HIS A 285 -25.78 15.70 -8.97
CA HIS A 285 -26.66 16.72 -9.57
C HIS A 285 -26.20 18.18 -9.31
N GLY A 286 -24.88 18.43 -9.31
CA GLY A 286 -24.28 19.73 -9.04
C GLY A 286 -23.97 20.03 -7.56
N THR A 287 -24.50 19.24 -6.61
CA THR A 287 -24.15 19.30 -5.20
C THR A 287 -22.84 18.55 -4.94
N ILE A 288 -21.98 19.11 -4.09
CA ILE A 288 -20.71 18.54 -3.70
C ILE A 288 -20.78 18.15 -2.23
N MET A 289 -20.51 16.88 -1.93
CA MET A 289 -20.34 16.41 -0.56
C MET A 289 -18.91 15.93 -0.38
N THR A 290 -18.21 16.45 0.62
CA THR A 290 -16.80 16.10 0.88
C THR A 290 -16.61 15.49 2.26
N SER A 291 -15.76 14.47 2.34
CA SER A 291 -15.30 13.97 3.62
C SER A 291 -14.10 14.77 4.12
N LYS A 292 -13.83 14.65 5.43
CA LYS A 292 -12.52 15.03 5.98
C LYS A 292 -11.41 14.18 5.37
N SER A 293 -10.20 14.75 5.30
CA SER A 293 -8.98 14.03 4.96
C SER A 293 -8.61 13.05 6.06
N LEU A 294 -8.42 11.77 5.69
CA LEU A 294 -8.09 10.68 6.59
C LEU A 294 -6.67 10.18 6.31
N ALA A 295 -5.91 9.90 7.37
CA ALA A 295 -4.57 9.33 7.23
C ALA A 295 -4.65 7.91 6.62
N LEU A 296 -4.13 7.75 5.40
CA LEU A 296 -4.00 6.50 4.67
C LEU A 296 -2.77 5.72 5.12
N LEU A 297 -1.63 6.39 5.29
CA LEU A 297 -0.39 5.83 5.80
C LEU A 297 0.09 6.62 7.02
N THR A 298 0.57 5.91 8.04
CA THR A 298 0.97 6.44 9.33
C THR A 298 2.20 5.70 9.82
N ASN A 299 2.88 6.25 10.82
CA ASN A 299 4.01 5.60 11.50
C ASN A 299 3.68 4.23 12.12
N ALA A 300 2.39 3.96 12.36
CA ALA A 300 1.90 2.71 12.93
C ALA A 300 1.32 1.76 11.88
N SER A 301 1.27 2.14 10.59
CA SER A 301 0.53 1.41 9.55
C SER A 301 1.01 -0.03 9.32
N ALA A 302 2.29 -0.32 9.58
CA ALA A 302 2.78 -1.69 9.57
C ALA A 302 2.20 -2.53 10.71
N ASN A 303 1.79 -1.95 11.83
CA ASN A 303 1.33 -2.67 13.02
C ASN A 303 -0.18 -2.57 13.25
N GLN A 304 -0.81 -1.50 12.77
CA GLN A 304 -2.22 -1.20 12.97
C GLN A 304 -2.78 -0.62 11.69
N CYS A 305 -4.01 -0.99 11.35
CA CYS A 305 -4.67 -0.42 10.18
C CYS A 305 -4.97 1.07 10.40
N SER A 306 -4.67 1.89 9.40
CA SER A 306 -4.93 3.34 9.41
C SER A 306 -6.42 3.66 9.23
N PRO A 307 -6.90 4.84 9.66
CA PRO A 307 -8.27 5.29 9.44
C PRO A 307 -8.65 5.35 7.97
N GLY A 308 -7.76 5.89 7.12
CA GLY A 308 -7.99 6.02 5.69
C GLY A 308 -8.16 4.66 5.02
N PHE A 309 -7.32 3.68 5.36
CA PHE A 309 -7.48 2.32 4.81
C PHE A 309 -8.74 1.63 5.35
N ARG A 310 -9.11 1.84 6.63
CA ARG A 310 -10.38 1.35 7.18
C ARG A 310 -11.58 1.93 6.42
N ALA A 311 -11.55 3.22 6.08
CA ALA A 311 -12.59 3.87 5.30
C ALA A 311 -12.63 3.33 3.86
N LEU A 312 -11.48 3.22 3.18
CA LEU A 312 -11.37 2.67 1.82
C LEU A 312 -11.98 1.28 1.72
N VAL A 313 -11.64 0.38 2.65
CA VAL A 313 -12.20 -0.97 2.73
C VAL A 313 -13.73 -0.93 2.78
N ARG A 314 -14.31 0.01 3.53
CA ARG A 314 -15.77 0.11 3.63
C ARG A 314 -16.39 0.75 2.41
N VAL A 315 -15.76 1.74 1.81
CA VAL A 315 -16.30 2.40 0.61
C VAL A 315 -16.29 1.42 -0.56
N LEU A 316 -15.21 0.66 -0.73
CA LEU A 316 -15.00 -0.22 -1.89
C LEU A 316 -15.70 -1.59 -1.77
N THR A 317 -16.08 -2.05 -0.58
CA THR A 317 -16.71 -3.38 -0.41
C THR A 317 -18.00 -3.38 0.42
N SER A 318 -18.65 -2.23 0.62
CA SER A 318 -19.95 -2.16 1.30
C SER A 318 -21.08 -2.03 0.30
N ASP A 319 -22.08 -2.90 0.43
CA ASP A 319 -23.30 -2.91 -0.38
C ASP A 319 -24.03 -1.57 -0.39
N ARG A 320 -23.89 -0.74 0.66
CA ARG A 320 -24.58 0.56 0.73
C ARG A 320 -24.12 1.55 -0.31
N TRP A 321 -22.85 1.48 -0.72
CA TRP A 321 -22.28 2.41 -1.69
C TRP A 321 -22.25 1.81 -3.11
N ILE A 322 -22.19 0.49 -3.26
CA ILE A 322 -22.19 -0.16 -4.58
C ILE A 322 -23.56 -0.03 -5.30
N LYS A 323 -24.67 0.11 -4.54
CA LYS A 323 -26.06 0.15 -5.05
C LYS A 323 -26.38 1.18 -6.15
N TYR A 324 -25.59 2.23 -6.32
CA TYR A 324 -25.88 3.25 -7.34
C TYR A 324 -25.63 2.74 -8.78
N HIS A 325 -24.64 1.86 -8.99
CA HIS A 325 -24.36 1.28 -10.31
C HIS A 325 -25.33 0.14 -10.67
N ALA A 326 -25.83 -0.59 -9.67
CA ALA A 326 -26.74 -1.73 -9.85
C ALA A 326 -28.07 -1.36 -10.55
N CYS A 327 -28.51 -0.10 -10.48
CA CYS A 327 -29.72 0.33 -11.18
C CYS A 327 -29.54 0.54 -12.69
N LYS A 328 -28.29 0.65 -13.18
CA LYS A 328 -27.99 0.88 -14.61
C LYS A 328 -27.70 -0.41 -15.37
N GLU A 329 -27.27 -1.45 -14.66
CA GLU A 329 -27.00 -2.75 -15.26
C GLU A 329 -28.32 -3.54 -15.44
N ARG A 330 -28.58 -4.02 -16.65
CA ARG A 330 -29.71 -4.91 -16.93
C ARG A 330 -29.19 -6.23 -17.46
N TRP A 331 -29.40 -7.29 -16.70
CA TRP A 331 -29.26 -8.65 -17.22
C TRP A 331 -30.53 -9.01 -17.97
N GLU A 332 -30.42 -9.37 -19.24
CA GLU A 332 -31.57 -9.84 -20.03
C GLU A 332 -32.15 -11.14 -19.47
N TYR A 333 -31.34 -11.91 -18.73
CA TYR A 333 -31.70 -13.18 -18.13
C TYR A 333 -31.54 -13.14 -16.61
N ASN A 334 -32.58 -13.57 -15.89
CA ASN A 334 -32.52 -13.74 -14.45
C ASN A 334 -31.67 -14.98 -14.11
N ILE A 335 -30.40 -14.78 -13.76
CA ILE A 335 -29.55 -15.84 -13.21
C ILE A 335 -29.76 -15.90 -11.70
N LEU A 336 -30.08 -17.09 -11.18
CA LEU A 336 -30.22 -17.33 -9.75
C LEU A 336 -28.88 -17.10 -9.02
N PRO A 337 -28.88 -16.48 -7.82
CA PRO A 337 -27.66 -16.21 -7.05
C PRO A 337 -26.79 -17.46 -6.81
N GLU A 338 -27.42 -18.63 -6.65
CA GLU A 338 -26.72 -19.91 -6.45
C GLU A 338 -25.94 -20.34 -7.70
N MET A 339 -26.44 -20.01 -8.89
CA MET A 339 -25.76 -20.27 -10.16
C MET A 339 -24.56 -19.34 -10.33
N LEU A 340 -24.73 -18.04 -10.03
CA LEU A 340 -23.62 -17.08 -10.04
C LEU A 340 -22.52 -17.49 -9.04
N GLN A 341 -22.90 -17.94 -7.86
CA GLN A 341 -21.96 -18.41 -6.86
C GLN A 341 -21.20 -19.66 -7.34
N ARG A 342 -21.89 -20.63 -7.99
CA ARG A 342 -21.25 -21.80 -8.59
C ARG A 342 -20.28 -21.42 -9.72
N LEU A 343 -20.63 -20.45 -10.55
CA LEU A 343 -19.74 -19.93 -11.58
C LEU A 343 -18.49 -19.32 -10.96
N LEU A 344 -18.63 -18.43 -9.98
CA LEU A 344 -17.52 -17.82 -9.26
C LEU A 344 -16.59 -18.87 -8.62
N TYR A 345 -17.12 -19.96 -8.08
CA TYR A 345 -16.32 -21.06 -7.53
C TYR A 345 -15.62 -21.92 -8.59
N ALA A 346 -16.14 -21.96 -9.81
CA ALA A 346 -15.56 -22.73 -10.90
C ALA A 346 -14.48 -21.95 -11.68
N LEU A 347 -14.49 -20.62 -11.60
CA LEU A 347 -13.52 -19.75 -12.25
C LEU A 347 -12.16 -19.80 -11.55
N GLU A 348 -11.09 -19.67 -12.35
CA GLU A 348 -9.76 -19.38 -11.83
C GLU A 348 -9.77 -18.04 -11.06
N PRO A 349 -8.91 -17.84 -10.05
CA PRO A 349 -8.95 -16.63 -9.22
C PRO A 349 -8.93 -15.32 -10.01
N ARG A 350 -8.17 -15.27 -11.09
CA ARG A 350 -8.08 -14.09 -11.97
C ARG A 350 -9.39 -13.82 -12.72
N ASP A 351 -10.02 -14.87 -13.24
CA ASP A 351 -11.25 -14.75 -13.99
C ASP A 351 -12.43 -14.46 -13.07
N ALA A 352 -12.42 -14.98 -11.83
CA ALA A 352 -13.40 -14.63 -10.80
C ALA A 352 -13.36 -13.14 -10.45
N VAL A 353 -12.16 -12.57 -10.32
CA VAL A 353 -11.96 -11.13 -10.08
C VAL A 353 -12.42 -10.31 -11.29
N ALA A 354 -12.06 -10.72 -12.51
CA ALA A 354 -12.48 -10.03 -13.73
C ALA A 354 -14.02 -10.07 -13.90
N PHE A 355 -14.64 -11.22 -13.61
CA PHE A 355 -16.09 -11.37 -13.66
C PHE A 355 -16.79 -10.48 -12.64
N SER A 356 -16.24 -10.35 -11.42
CA SER A 356 -16.77 -9.43 -10.41
C SER A 356 -16.61 -7.96 -10.77
N GLN A 357 -15.70 -7.60 -11.68
CA GLN A 357 -15.58 -6.23 -12.20
C GLN A 357 -16.55 -5.92 -13.34
N ALA A 358 -17.01 -6.96 -14.04
CA ALA A 358 -17.84 -6.80 -15.22
C ALA A 358 -19.31 -6.50 -14.89
N SER A 359 -19.75 -6.82 -13.67
CA SER A 359 -21.15 -6.72 -13.25
C SER A 359 -21.27 -6.41 -11.76
N SER A 360 -22.16 -5.49 -11.39
CA SER A 360 -22.49 -5.22 -9.99
C SER A 360 -23.16 -6.42 -9.31
N VAL A 361 -23.95 -7.21 -10.05
CA VAL A 361 -24.58 -8.43 -9.49
C VAL A 361 -23.51 -9.49 -9.22
N ALA A 362 -22.55 -9.66 -10.14
CA ALA A 362 -21.42 -10.54 -9.91
C ALA A 362 -20.51 -10.04 -8.78
N GLU A 363 -20.34 -8.71 -8.64
CA GLU A 363 -19.60 -8.09 -7.54
C GLU A 363 -20.22 -8.37 -6.18
N GLU A 364 -21.53 -8.16 -6.04
CA GLU A 364 -22.27 -8.48 -4.81
C GLU A 364 -22.13 -9.97 -4.46
N CYS A 365 -22.30 -10.87 -5.44
CA CYS A 365 -22.14 -12.31 -5.24
C CYS A 365 -20.69 -12.69 -4.85
N TYR A 366 -19.70 -12.02 -5.44
CA TYR A 366 -18.29 -12.21 -5.16
C TYR A 366 -17.92 -11.80 -3.72
N TYR A 367 -18.38 -10.63 -3.25
CA TYR A 367 -18.15 -10.20 -1.87
C TYR A 367 -18.99 -10.97 -0.84
N ALA A 368 -20.15 -11.51 -1.22
CA ALA A 368 -20.96 -12.36 -0.35
C ALA A 368 -20.34 -13.77 -0.15
N SER A 369 -19.73 -14.32 -1.19
CA SER A 369 -19.20 -15.68 -1.19
C SER A 369 -17.81 -15.83 -0.55
N ILE A 370 -17.05 -14.73 -0.40
CA ILE A 370 -15.69 -14.60 0.19
C ILE A 370 -14.88 -15.91 0.05
N ALA A 371 -14.73 -16.37 -1.19
CA ALA A 371 -14.21 -17.70 -1.51
C ALA A 371 -12.68 -17.77 -1.61
N GLN A 372 -11.97 -16.64 -1.51
CA GLN A 372 -10.62 -16.59 -2.07
C GLN A 372 -9.55 -17.32 -1.26
N ILE A 373 -9.67 -17.36 0.08
CA ILE A 373 -8.85 -18.28 0.87
C ILE A 373 -9.73 -19.49 1.17
N LYS A 374 -9.79 -20.40 0.21
CA LYS A 374 -10.69 -21.55 0.20
C LYS A 374 -10.65 -22.29 1.54
N ASP A 375 -11.84 -22.61 2.07
CA ASP A 375 -12.03 -23.34 3.33
C ASP A 375 -11.50 -22.65 4.59
N ILE A 376 -11.14 -21.36 4.53
CA ILE A 376 -10.62 -20.59 5.67
C ILE A 376 -11.68 -19.64 6.24
N VAL A 377 -12.05 -19.85 7.51
CA VAL A 377 -12.98 -18.99 8.24
C VAL A 377 -12.25 -18.23 9.35
N VAL A 378 -12.17 -16.91 9.24
CA VAL A 378 -11.59 -16.03 10.26
C VAL A 378 -12.35 -16.14 11.59
N GLN A 379 -11.61 -16.41 12.67
CA GLN A 379 -12.17 -16.55 14.02
C GLN A 379 -12.00 -15.30 14.88
N THR A 380 -10.89 -14.56 14.68
CA THR A 380 -10.55 -13.39 15.50
C THR A 380 -10.46 -12.13 14.67
N PHE A 381 -10.96 -11.03 15.23
CA PHE A 381 -11.12 -9.72 14.58
C PHE A 381 -10.24 -8.65 15.21
N LYS A 382 -9.03 -8.99 15.67
CA LYS A 382 -8.17 -8.07 16.43
C LYS A 382 -7.84 -6.77 15.68
N SER A 383 -7.77 -6.78 14.35
CA SER A 383 -7.44 -5.58 13.56
C SER A 383 -8.63 -4.63 13.43
N SER A 384 -9.83 -5.20 13.35
CA SER A 384 -11.11 -4.48 13.23
C SER A 384 -11.70 -4.05 14.56
N ILE A 385 -11.51 -4.89 15.58
CA ILE A 385 -12.11 -4.80 16.91
C ILE A 385 -10.99 -4.95 17.95
N PRO A 386 -10.20 -3.88 18.21
CA PRO A 386 -9.00 -3.98 19.04
C PRO A 386 -9.27 -4.29 20.52
N CYS A 387 -10.49 -4.06 21.02
CA CYS A 387 -10.80 -4.24 22.44
C CYS A 387 -10.75 -5.70 22.90
N CYS A 388 -11.34 -6.63 22.13
CA CYS A 388 -11.37 -8.05 22.47
C CYS A 388 -11.25 -9.00 21.27
N GLY A 389 -11.29 -8.47 20.04
CA GLY A 389 -11.22 -9.27 18.81
C GLY A 389 -12.43 -10.17 18.54
N LYS A 390 -13.54 -10.03 19.28
CA LYS A 390 -14.77 -10.81 19.05
C LYS A 390 -15.75 -9.99 18.19
N ARG A 391 -16.44 -10.63 17.23
CA ARG A 391 -17.46 -9.94 16.42
C ARG A 391 -18.83 -9.84 17.12
N GLY A 392 -19.21 -10.88 17.85
CA GLY A 392 -20.55 -10.95 18.47
C GLY A 392 -20.80 -9.81 19.47
N GLY A 393 -22.05 -9.37 19.56
CA GLY A 393 -22.49 -8.32 20.48
C GLY A 393 -22.20 -6.88 20.02
N LEU A 394 -21.65 -6.69 18.81
CA LEU A 394 -21.45 -5.35 18.25
C LEU A 394 -22.74 -4.72 17.74
N GLU A 395 -23.72 -5.53 17.34
CA GLU A 395 -25.00 -5.06 16.85
C GLU A 395 -25.81 -4.33 17.95
N GLU A 396 -25.67 -4.77 19.21
CA GLU A 396 -26.39 -4.22 20.36
C GLU A 396 -25.53 -3.25 21.19
N GLN A 397 -24.25 -3.58 21.39
CA GLN A 397 -23.34 -2.87 22.29
C GLN A 397 -22.04 -2.46 21.59
N GLY A 398 -22.07 -2.24 20.28
CA GLY A 398 -20.91 -1.78 19.51
C GLY A 398 -20.91 -0.27 19.33
N VAL A 399 -19.70 0.32 19.39
CA VAL A 399 -19.46 1.71 19.04
C VAL A 399 -18.30 1.82 18.07
N CYS A 400 -18.42 2.72 17.10
CA CYS A 400 -17.36 3.04 16.15
C CYS A 400 -16.66 4.34 16.56
N CYS A 401 -15.34 4.34 16.59
CA CYS A 401 -14.56 5.56 16.84
C CYS A 401 -14.66 6.52 15.64
N SER A 402 -15.08 7.76 15.89
CA SER A 402 -15.22 8.82 14.88
C SER A 402 -13.90 9.24 14.23
N LYS A 403 -12.77 9.06 14.92
CA LYS A 403 -11.43 9.42 14.41
C LYS A 403 -10.72 8.30 13.66
N CYS A 404 -10.69 7.09 14.23
CA CYS A 404 -9.89 6.00 13.69
C CYS A 404 -10.74 4.90 13.02
N HIS A 405 -12.07 4.98 13.11
CA HIS A 405 -13.02 4.02 12.54
C HIS A 405 -12.81 2.57 13.00
N SER A 406 -12.22 2.37 14.19
CA SER A 406 -12.20 1.06 14.87
C SER A 406 -13.52 0.83 15.60
N TRP A 407 -13.99 -0.42 15.57
CA TRP A 407 -15.13 -0.85 16.36
C TRP A 407 -14.70 -1.34 17.75
N GLN A 408 -15.51 -1.08 18.76
CA GLN A 408 -15.28 -1.51 20.14
C GLN A 408 -16.61 -1.87 20.80
N HIS A 409 -16.59 -2.79 21.78
CA HIS A 409 -17.74 -3.05 22.63
C HIS A 409 -17.80 -2.07 23.78
N LEU A 410 -19.00 -1.56 24.08
CA LEU A 410 -19.25 -0.67 25.22
C LEU A 410 -18.80 -1.29 26.54
N GLY A 411 -19.08 -2.59 26.75
CA GLY A 411 -18.64 -3.32 27.92
C GLY A 411 -17.12 -3.42 28.05
N CYS A 412 -16.39 -3.53 26.94
CA CYS A 412 -14.92 -3.62 26.96
C CYS A 412 -14.24 -2.29 27.31
N ILE A 413 -14.94 -1.16 27.10
CA ILE A 413 -14.41 0.18 27.37
C ILE A 413 -14.99 0.81 28.63
N GLY A 414 -15.79 0.06 29.41
CA GLY A 414 -16.39 0.55 30.65
C GLY A 414 -17.55 1.53 30.47
N LEU A 415 -18.15 1.60 29.28
CA LEU A 415 -19.24 2.54 28.94
C LEU A 415 -20.61 1.86 28.77
N GLY A 416 -20.79 0.66 29.33
CA GLY A 416 -21.97 -0.18 29.11
C GLY A 416 -23.34 0.46 29.42
N ASN A 417 -23.38 1.54 30.21
CA ASN A 417 -24.62 2.17 30.68
C ASN A 417 -24.77 3.66 30.26
N GLN A 418 -23.91 4.18 29.36
CA GLN A 418 -23.99 5.59 28.95
C GLN A 418 -24.56 5.74 27.53
N PRO A 419 -25.51 6.68 27.30
CA PRO A 419 -25.93 7.05 25.96
C PRO A 419 -24.77 7.74 25.25
N LEU A 420 -24.14 7.05 24.31
CA LEU A 420 -23.04 7.61 23.55
C LEU A 420 -23.56 8.43 22.37
N GLY A 421 -23.13 9.69 22.33
CA GLY A 421 -23.30 10.52 21.13
C GLY A 421 -22.51 9.94 19.95
N ARG A 422 -22.87 10.37 18.73
CA ARG A 422 -22.22 9.96 17.47
C ARG A 422 -20.70 10.25 17.38
N ASN A 423 -20.13 10.93 18.36
CA ASN A 423 -18.75 11.44 18.37
C ASN A 423 -17.80 10.69 19.31
N TYR A 424 -18.02 9.38 19.53
CA TYR A 424 -17.10 8.58 20.35
C TYR A 424 -15.67 8.60 19.79
N VAL A 425 -14.68 8.75 20.67
CA VAL A 425 -13.25 8.68 20.34
C VAL A 425 -12.57 7.67 21.26
N CYS A 426 -11.99 6.62 20.68
CA CYS A 426 -11.24 5.63 21.44
C CYS A 426 -9.88 6.15 21.89
N PHE A 427 -9.24 5.48 22.86
CA PHE A 427 -7.93 5.86 23.40
C PHE A 427 -6.84 6.05 22.32
N ASP A 428 -6.74 5.12 21.36
CA ASP A 428 -5.77 5.23 20.27
C ASP A 428 -6.06 6.42 19.34
N GLY A 429 -7.34 6.74 19.14
CA GLY A 429 -7.78 7.93 18.40
C GLY A 429 -7.54 9.23 19.18
N TYR A 430 -7.65 9.20 20.50
CA TYR A 430 -7.34 10.33 21.37
C TYR A 430 -5.85 10.66 21.34
N GLN A 431 -4.99 9.64 21.42
CA GLN A 431 -3.53 9.82 21.34
C GLN A 431 -3.00 10.11 19.92
N ASN A 432 -3.88 10.23 18.91
CA ASN A 432 -3.53 10.42 17.50
C ASN A 432 -2.48 9.41 16.96
N ARG A 433 -2.35 8.22 17.59
CA ARG A 433 -1.34 7.20 17.22
C ARG A 433 -1.53 6.69 15.80
N THR A 434 -2.77 6.74 15.31
CA THR A 434 -3.18 6.24 13.98
C THR A 434 -3.52 7.36 13.00
N CYS A 435 -3.33 8.63 13.36
CA CYS A 435 -3.80 9.77 12.56
C CYS A 435 -2.70 10.77 12.17
N THR A 436 -1.43 10.46 12.46
CA THR A 436 -0.30 11.34 12.12
C THR A 436 0.35 10.90 10.82
N ALA A 437 0.79 11.89 10.03
CA ALA A 437 1.59 11.67 8.84
C ALA A 437 2.86 10.84 9.17
N PRO A 438 3.32 9.99 8.25
CA PRO A 438 4.52 9.21 8.47
C PRO A 438 5.75 10.12 8.50
N ASN A 439 6.69 9.80 9.39
CA ASN A 439 8.01 10.39 9.42
C ASN A 439 9.00 9.42 8.76
N ALA A 440 10.03 9.96 8.13
CA ALA A 440 11.01 9.17 7.39
C ALA A 440 11.59 8.06 8.27
N GLY A 441 11.61 6.83 7.75
CA GLY A 441 12.13 5.64 8.46
C GLY A 441 11.36 5.19 9.70
N ARG A 442 10.27 5.85 10.08
CA ARG A 442 9.62 5.59 11.37
C ARG A 442 8.71 4.36 11.33
N ILE A 443 8.16 3.96 10.18
CA ILE A 443 7.41 2.70 10.08
C ILE A 443 8.34 1.52 10.35
N ASN A 444 9.51 1.49 9.72
CA ASN A 444 10.53 0.46 9.91
C ASN A 444 10.98 0.39 11.35
N ARG A 445 11.23 1.51 12.03
CA ARG A 445 11.62 1.49 13.45
C ARG A 445 10.55 0.92 14.36
N THR A 446 9.28 1.27 14.13
CA THR A 446 8.18 0.79 14.98
C THR A 446 7.83 -0.66 14.69
N SER A 447 8.17 -1.18 13.52
CA SER A 447 7.78 -2.52 13.08
C SER A 447 8.90 -3.56 13.08
N CYS A 448 10.17 -3.18 12.88
CA CYS A 448 11.27 -4.14 12.63
C CYS A 448 11.54 -5.09 13.80
N ARG A 449 11.25 -4.67 15.04
CA ARG A 449 11.43 -5.49 16.25
C ARG A 449 10.16 -6.21 16.70
N ARG A 450 9.03 -6.00 16.01
CA ARG A 450 7.74 -6.60 16.40
C ARG A 450 7.55 -7.92 15.67
N ARG A 451 7.27 -8.98 16.43
CA ARG A 451 6.82 -10.25 15.86
C ARG A 451 5.45 -10.05 15.21
N ARG A 452 5.30 -10.50 13.96
CA ARG A 452 4.01 -10.50 13.28
C ARG A 452 3.08 -11.52 13.94
N GLU A 453 1.96 -11.05 14.48
CA GLU A 453 0.91 -11.94 14.96
C GLU A 453 0.12 -12.49 13.77
N GLY A 454 0.07 -13.81 13.64
CA GLY A 454 -0.87 -14.44 12.71
C GLY A 454 -2.33 -14.23 13.12
N ARG A 455 -3.24 -14.71 12.27
CA ARG A 455 -4.68 -14.67 12.53
C ARG A 455 -5.22 -16.06 12.73
N LEU A 456 -5.99 -16.23 13.80
CA LEU A 456 -6.67 -17.49 14.07
C LEU A 456 -7.77 -17.68 13.02
N VAL A 457 -7.65 -18.79 12.30
CA VAL A 457 -8.57 -19.21 11.26
C VAL A 457 -8.99 -20.65 11.49
N LYS A 458 -10.16 -21.01 11.00
CA LYS A 458 -10.64 -22.38 10.97
C LYS A 458 -10.50 -22.89 9.54
N VAL A 459 -9.81 -24.01 9.35
CA VAL A 459 -9.65 -24.69 8.07
C VAL A 459 -10.33 -26.05 8.17
N GLY A 460 -11.46 -26.21 7.48
CA GLY A 460 -12.36 -27.33 7.72
C GLY A 460 -12.83 -27.38 9.19
N CYS A 461 -12.44 -28.42 9.93
CA CYS A 461 -12.77 -28.58 11.35
C CYS A 461 -11.63 -28.16 12.31
N SER A 462 -10.46 -27.77 11.81
CA SER A 462 -9.27 -27.52 12.61
C SER A 462 -8.97 -26.03 12.77
N GLU A 463 -8.61 -25.60 13.98
CA GLU A 463 -8.07 -24.27 14.22
C GLU A 463 -6.60 -24.19 13.82
N GLN A 464 -6.25 -23.21 13.00
CA GLN A 464 -4.89 -22.95 12.52
C GLN A 464 -4.60 -21.45 12.58
N LEU A 465 -3.32 -21.11 12.52
CA LEU A 465 -2.85 -19.73 12.47
C LEU A 465 -2.42 -19.38 11.05
N LEU A 466 -3.10 -18.41 10.42
CA LEU A 466 -2.67 -17.81 9.15
C LEU A 466 -1.54 -16.84 9.44
N GLN A 467 -0.32 -17.17 9.01
CA GLN A 467 0.90 -16.48 9.38
C GLN A 467 1.65 -15.99 8.13
N LEU A 468 2.05 -14.71 8.13
CA LEU A 468 2.90 -14.13 7.08
C LEU A 468 4.26 -14.84 7.04
N ARG A 469 4.71 -15.22 5.85
CA ARG A 469 6.01 -15.86 5.64
C ARG A 469 7.09 -14.80 5.43
N LEU A 470 8.11 -14.87 6.27
CA LEU A 470 9.26 -13.96 6.27
C LEU A 470 10.58 -14.62 5.88
N LEU A 471 10.56 -15.91 5.54
CA LEU A 471 11.74 -16.67 5.15
C LEU A 471 11.35 -17.59 3.99
N LYS A 472 12.30 -17.81 3.07
CA LYS A 472 12.15 -18.86 2.05
C LYS A 472 11.95 -20.20 2.78
N PRO A 473 11.07 -21.10 2.30
CA PRO A 473 10.95 -22.42 2.89
C PRO A 473 12.33 -23.09 2.87
N ALA A 474 12.88 -23.43 4.03
CA ALA A 474 14.02 -24.32 4.09
C ALA A 474 13.54 -25.65 3.50
N HIS A 475 14.02 -26.01 2.31
CA HIS A 475 13.63 -27.26 1.67
C HIS A 475 13.83 -28.42 2.66
N LEU A 476 12.80 -29.24 2.81
CA LEU A 476 12.92 -30.55 3.44
C LEU A 476 14.03 -31.32 2.69
N PRO A 477 15.04 -31.88 3.39
CA PRO A 477 15.92 -32.89 2.82
C PRO A 477 15.09 -33.94 2.06
N PRO A 478 15.57 -34.46 0.90
CA PRO A 478 14.84 -35.47 0.12
C PRO A 478 14.33 -36.64 0.97
N GLU A 479 15.06 -36.99 2.02
CA GLU A 479 14.75 -38.02 3.02
C GLU A 479 13.41 -37.83 3.75
N LEU A 480 12.96 -36.58 3.96
CA LEU A 480 11.69 -36.30 4.66
C LEU A 480 10.46 -36.34 3.75
N ARG A 481 10.63 -36.43 2.42
CA ARG A 481 9.50 -36.61 1.48
C ARG A 481 8.82 -37.97 1.61
N LEU A 482 9.57 -38.98 2.09
CA LEU A 482 9.08 -40.35 2.34
C LEU A 482 8.24 -40.46 3.64
N MET A 483 8.29 -39.46 4.52
CA MET A 483 7.64 -39.47 5.84
C MET A 483 6.29 -38.74 5.87
N ARG A 484 5.64 -38.57 4.71
CA ARG A 484 4.45 -37.73 4.47
C ARG A 484 3.25 -38.00 5.41
N ASN A 485 3.25 -39.14 6.12
CA ASN A 485 2.14 -39.58 6.98
C ASN A 485 2.46 -39.57 8.49
N LEU A 486 3.67 -39.19 8.94
CA LEU A 486 4.09 -39.41 10.34
C LEU A 486 4.54 -38.17 11.12
N ARG A 487 4.60 -36.97 10.52
CA ARG A 487 4.95 -35.74 11.24
C ARG A 487 4.14 -34.52 10.80
N PRO A 488 3.82 -33.60 11.73
CA PRO A 488 3.16 -32.35 11.40
C PRO A 488 3.98 -31.54 10.39
N ILE A 489 3.26 -30.91 9.46
CA ILE A 489 3.78 -30.06 8.39
C ILE A 489 4.79 -29.06 8.96
N PRO A 490 5.99 -28.89 8.35
CA PRO A 490 6.97 -27.94 8.85
C PRO A 490 6.40 -26.51 8.86
N PRO A 491 6.78 -25.67 9.83
CA PRO A 491 6.30 -24.29 9.99
C PRO A 491 6.74 -23.32 8.87
N CYS A 492 7.20 -23.80 7.71
CA CYS A 492 7.89 -23.00 6.70
C CYS A 492 7.25 -23.07 5.29
N LEU A 493 6.16 -23.81 5.07
CA LEU A 493 5.53 -23.87 3.75
C LEU A 493 4.67 -22.63 3.48
N ILE A 494 4.81 -22.07 2.27
CA ILE A 494 3.89 -21.06 1.72
C ILE A 494 2.68 -21.82 1.18
N GLY A 495 1.50 -21.56 1.72
CA GLY A 495 0.23 -22.14 1.28
C GLY A 495 -0.64 -21.18 0.48
N HIS A 496 -0.43 -19.86 0.61
CA HIS A 496 -1.21 -18.86 -0.12
C HIS A 496 -0.31 -17.72 -0.56
N ILE A 497 -0.40 -17.35 -1.83
CA ILE A 497 0.29 -16.20 -2.41
C ILE A 497 -0.75 -15.21 -2.93
N ILE A 498 -0.57 -13.93 -2.60
CA ILE A 498 -1.44 -12.87 -3.10
C ILE A 498 -0.82 -12.25 -4.36
N LEU A 499 -1.59 -12.21 -5.45
CA LEU A 499 -1.17 -11.62 -6.71
C LEU A 499 -2.09 -10.45 -7.10
N PHE A 500 -1.54 -9.49 -7.84
CA PHE A 500 -2.25 -8.39 -8.47
C PHE A 500 -2.17 -8.55 -9.98
N ASN A 501 -3.22 -9.07 -10.61
CA ASN A 501 -3.25 -9.36 -12.05
C ASN A 501 -2.05 -10.23 -12.48
N GLY A 502 -1.84 -11.35 -11.78
CA GLY A 502 -0.71 -12.26 -11.94
C GLY A 502 0.65 -11.80 -11.38
N ALA A 503 0.82 -10.52 -11.01
CA ALA A 503 2.08 -10.04 -10.43
C ALA A 503 2.14 -10.27 -8.92
N PHE A 504 3.27 -10.74 -8.38
CA PHE A 504 3.40 -10.99 -6.95
C PHE A 504 3.32 -9.70 -6.13
N SER A 505 2.36 -9.64 -5.20
CA SER A 505 2.17 -8.48 -4.31
C SER A 505 3.24 -8.37 -3.22
N GLY A 506 4.05 -9.42 -3.03
CA GLY A 506 4.95 -9.56 -1.89
C GLY A 506 4.37 -10.38 -0.73
N LEU A 507 3.05 -10.54 -0.66
CA LEU A 507 2.38 -11.22 0.45
C LEU A 507 2.28 -12.74 0.22
N ALA A 508 2.88 -13.50 1.13
CA ALA A 508 2.82 -14.95 1.16
C ALA A 508 2.49 -15.44 2.57
N TYR A 509 1.55 -16.36 2.68
CA TYR A 509 1.06 -16.88 3.96
C TYR A 509 1.22 -18.39 4.02
N GLY A 510 1.38 -18.91 5.23
CA GLY A 510 1.19 -20.33 5.51
C GLY A 510 0.32 -20.55 6.73
N LEU A 511 -0.09 -21.79 6.92
CA LEU A 511 -0.91 -22.21 8.04
C LEU A 511 -0.08 -22.98 9.06
N GLU A 512 -0.24 -22.64 10.34
CA GLU A 512 0.45 -23.30 11.44
C GLU A 512 -0.56 -23.92 12.41
N VAL A 513 -0.30 -25.14 12.87
CA VAL A 513 -1.10 -25.78 13.91
C VAL A 513 -0.78 -25.11 15.25
N ARG A 514 -1.81 -24.73 15.99
CA ARG A 514 -1.66 -24.20 17.34
C ARG A 514 -1.12 -25.31 18.24
N ARG A 515 0.14 -25.16 18.68
CA ARG A 515 0.75 -26.05 19.68
C ARG A 515 0.28 -25.71 21.08
#